data_AF-A0A8S2U3H3-F1
#
_entry.id   AF-A0A8S2U3H3-F1
#
_cell.length_a   1.000
_cell.length_b   1.000
_cell.length_c   1.000
_cell.angle_alpha   90.00
_cell.angle_beta   90.00
_cell.angle_gamma   90.00
#
_symmetry.space_group_name_H-M   'P 1'
#
loop_
_entity.id
_entity.type
_entity.pdbx_description
1 polymer ?
#
loop_
_entity_poly.entity_id
_entity_poly.type
_entity_poly.pdbx_seq_one_letter_code
_entity_poly.pdbx_strand_id
1 'polypeptide(L)' 'PKWLHVYLSSPKQLLEQCILLAEQNSFKAIVVTCDHPHNRIRSIHRPKLIQAVERKQDKLLEELLITPNDGSKPLKDN' A
#
# COMPACT_ATOMS: atom_id res chain seq x y z
N PRO A 1 -14.45 1.28 -4.99
CA PRO A 1 -14.13 0.72 -3.64
C PRO A 1 -12.60 0.67 -3.48
N LYS A 2 -12.06 0.79 -2.25
CA LYS A 2 -10.61 0.75 -2.00
C LYS A 2 -10.22 -0.44 -1.14
N TRP A 3 -9.01 -0.93 -1.31
CA TRP A 3 -8.42 -2.01 -0.52
C TRP A 3 -6.97 -1.70 -0.17
N LEU A 4 -6.53 -2.13 1.00
CA LEU A 4 -5.15 -2.00 1.42
C LEU A 4 -4.40 -3.25 0.97
N HIS A 5 -3.46 -3.11 0.04
CA HIS A 5 -2.58 -4.22 -0.34
C HIS A 5 -1.33 -4.21 0.53
N VAL A 6 -0.97 -5.35 1.12
CA VAL A 6 0.23 -5.53 1.94
C VAL A 6 0.94 -6.84 1.62
N TYR A 7 2.26 -6.84 1.78
CA TYR A 7 3.06 -8.07 1.82
C TYR A 7 3.30 -8.46 3.28
N LEU A 8 3.17 -9.75 3.59
CA LEU A 8 3.39 -10.29 4.94
C LEU A 8 4.80 -9.97 5.49
N SER A 9 5.78 -9.80 4.60
CA SER A 9 7.15 -9.45 4.97
C SER A 9 7.37 -7.98 5.33
N SER A 10 6.33 -7.14 5.32
CA SER A 10 6.46 -5.72 5.68
C SER A 10 6.67 -5.56 7.19
N PRO A 11 7.44 -4.54 7.64
CA PRO A 11 7.63 -4.28 9.07
C PRO A 11 6.29 -4.10 9.80
N LYS A 12 6.16 -4.71 10.98
CA LYS A 12 4.91 -4.70 11.78
C LYS A 12 4.40 -3.27 12.05
N GLN A 13 5.28 -2.38 12.50
CA GLN A 13 4.92 -0.99 12.83
C GLN A 13 4.36 -0.24 11.61
N LEU A 14 4.93 -0.52 10.43
CA LEU A 14 4.49 0.08 9.17
C LEU A 14 3.11 -0.46 8.77
N LEU A 15 2.87 -1.76 8.95
CA LEU A 15 1.56 -2.38 8.71
C LEU A 15 0.48 -1.80 9.64
N GLU A 16 0.76 -1.67 10.93
CA GLU A 16 -0.17 -1.09 11.91
C GLU A 16 -0.59 0.32 11.52
N GLN A 17 0.37 1.17 11.13
CA GLN A 17 0.07 2.52 10.66
C GLN A 17 -0.80 2.52 9.40
N CYS A 18 -0.50 1.65 8.43
CA CYS A 18 -1.25 1.58 7.18
C CYS A 18 -2.67 1.03 7.38
N ILE A 19 -2.87 0.10 8.33
CA ILE A 19 -4.19 -0.43 8.70
C ILE A 19 -5.03 0.69 9.33
N LEU A 20 -4.48 1.44 10.29
CA LEU A 20 -5.18 2.56 10.93
C LEU A 20 -5.62 3.61 9.89
N LEU A 21 -4.73 3.96 8.96
CA LEU A 21 -5.05 4.87 7.87
C LEU A 21 -6.16 4.32 6.96
N ALA A 22 -6.11 3.04 6.63
CA ALA A 22 -7.12 2.39 5.80
C ALA A 22 -8.50 2.38 6.46
N GLU A 23 -8.57 2.08 7.75
CA GLU A 23 -9.82 2.11 8.54
C GLU A 23 -10.41 3.53 8.58
N GLN A 24 -9.58 4.53 8.89
CA GLN A 24 -10.00 5.94 8.94
C GLN A 24 -10.51 6.45 7.58
N ASN A 25 -10.01 5.90 6.48
CA ASN A 25 -10.33 6.32 5.12
C ASN A 25 -11.29 5.36 4.38
N SER A 26 -12.08 4.59 5.14
CA SER A 26 -13.17 3.76 4.60
C SER A 26 -12.75 2.73 3.55
N PHE A 27 -11.51 2.21 3.65
CA PHE A 27 -11.08 1.07 2.86
C PHE A 27 -11.97 -0.13 3.18
N LYS A 28 -12.30 -0.92 2.16
CA LYS A 28 -13.30 -2.01 2.25
C LYS A 28 -12.69 -3.39 2.48
N ALA A 29 -11.39 -3.53 2.26
CA ALA A 29 -10.70 -4.80 2.43
C ALA A 29 -9.20 -4.58 2.66
N ILE A 30 -8.56 -5.61 3.21
CA ILE A 30 -7.11 -5.76 3.24
C ILE A 30 -6.77 -6.99 2.39
N VAL A 31 -5.91 -6.80 1.39
CA VAL A 31 -5.37 -7.87 0.55
C VAL A 31 -3.97 -8.18 1.06
N VAL A 32 -3.76 -9.39 1.56
CA VAL A 32 -2.47 -9.84 2.07
C VAL A 32 -1.85 -10.80 1.07
N THR A 33 -0.67 -10.46 0.58
CA THR A 33 0.13 -11.32 -0.31
C THR A 33 1.18 -12.06 0.51
N CYS A 34 1.12 -13.39 0.49
CA CYS A 34 1.94 -14.30 1.32
C CYS A 34 2.90 -15.18 0.49
N ASP A 35 2.74 -15.22 -0.82
CA ASP A 35 3.46 -16.09 -1.76
C ASP A 35 4.75 -15.46 -2.34
N HIS A 36 5.08 -14.23 -1.94
CA HIS A 36 6.25 -13.51 -2.41
C HIS A 36 7.34 -13.46 -1.32
N PRO A 37 8.51 -14.11 -1.50
CA PRO A 37 9.61 -14.01 -0.56
C PRO A 37 10.19 -12.58 -0.56
N HIS A 38 10.54 -12.08 0.62
CA HIS A 38 10.97 -10.68 0.85
C HIS A 38 12.10 -10.22 -0.07
N ASN A 39 13.01 -11.13 -0.46
CA ASN A 39 14.15 -10.87 -1.33
C ASN A 39 13.80 -10.68 -2.81
N ARG A 40 12.55 -10.99 -3.22
CA ARG A 40 12.07 -10.80 -4.60
C ARG A 40 11.17 -9.58 -4.77
N ILE A 41 10.79 -8.92 -3.68
CA ILE A 41 9.95 -7.72 -3.75
C ILE A 41 10.86 -6.52 -4.05
N ARG A 42 10.94 -6.13 -5.33
CA ARG A 42 11.59 -4.86 -5.70
C ARG A 42 10.79 -3.68 -5.15
N SER A 43 11.46 -2.58 -4.81
CA SER A 43 10.80 -1.38 -4.28
C SER A 43 9.64 -0.90 -5.17
N ILE A 44 9.76 -1.06 -6.50
CA ILE A 44 8.73 -0.68 -7.47
C ILE A 44 7.43 -1.49 -7.34
N HIS A 45 7.50 -2.71 -6.80
CA HIS A 45 6.35 -3.61 -6.62
C HIS A 45 5.75 -3.51 -5.21
N ARG A 46 6.32 -2.70 -4.31
CA ARG A 46 5.73 -2.46 -2.99
C ARG A 46 4.47 -1.58 -3.14
N PRO A 47 3.41 -1.81 -2.35
CA PRO A 47 2.20 -1.00 -2.43
C PRO A 47 2.53 0.47 -2.13
N LYS A 48 2.01 1.40 -2.93
CA LYS A 48 2.36 2.82 -2.83
C LYS A 48 2.04 3.43 -1.46
N LEU A 49 0.96 2.99 -0.82
CA LEU A 49 0.57 3.49 0.51
C LEU A 49 1.62 3.10 1.57
N ILE A 50 2.13 1.86 1.52
CA ILE A 50 3.25 1.42 2.34
C ILE A 50 4.49 2.29 2.08
N GLN A 51 4.82 2.56 0.82
CA GLN A 51 5.97 3.40 0.45
C GLN A 51 5.81 4.85 0.93
N ALA A 52 4.60 5.41 0.83
CA ALA A 52 4.32 6.78 1.24
C ALA A 52 4.47 6.96 2.76
N VAL A 53 3.99 6.00 3.55
CA VAL A 53 4.15 6.01 5.02
C VAL A 53 5.62 5.79 5.41
N GLU A 54 6.30 4.81 4.81
CA GLU A 54 7.71 4.51 5.08
C GLU A 54 8.63 5.69 4.78
N ARG A 55 8.37 6.40 3.68
CA ARG A 55 9.18 7.54 3.22
C ARG A 55 8.69 8.90 3.71
N LYS A 56 7.62 8.94 4.51
CA LYS A 56 6.98 10.17 4.99
C LYS A 56 6.64 11.14 3.85
N GLN A 57 6.02 10.62 2.79
CA GLN A 57 5.62 11.39 1.61
C GLN A 57 4.18 11.88 1.75
N ASP A 58 3.97 12.91 2.57
CA ASP A 58 2.63 13.37 2.97
C ASP A 58 1.72 13.71 1.78
N LYS A 59 2.24 14.39 0.75
CA LYS A 59 1.48 14.70 -0.47
C LYS A 59 0.99 13.45 -1.21
N LEU A 60 1.86 12.45 -1.34
CA LEU A 60 1.51 11.18 -1.98
C LEU A 60 0.51 10.40 -1.12
N LEU A 61 0.68 10.45 0.20
CA LEU A 61 -0.24 9.82 1.13
C LEU A 61 -1.66 10.42 0.98
N GLU A 62 -1.80 11.74 1.02
CA GLU A 62 -3.09 12.42 0.83
C GLU A 62 -3.76 12.00 -0.49
N GLU A 63 -3.00 11.99 -1.60
CA GLU A 63 -3.49 11.57 -2.91
C GLU A 63 -4.01 10.12 -2.90
N LEU A 64 -3.26 9.19 -2.30
CA LEU A 64 -3.64 7.78 -2.21
C LEU A 64 -4.86 7.57 -1.31
N LEU A 65 -5.02 8.38 -0.26
CA LEU A 65 -6.16 8.29 0.66
C LEU A 65 -7.46 8.78 0.03
N ILE A 66 -7.41 9.70 -0.94
CA ILE A 66 -8.61 10.22 -1.64
C ILE A 66 -8.90 9.50 -2.96
N THR A 67 -7.89 8.97 -3.64
CA THR A 67 -8.07 8.32 -4.95
C THR A 67 -8.58 6.88 -4.83
N PRO A 68 -9.57 6.43 -5.65
CA PRO A 68 -9.98 5.03 -5.70
C PRO A 68 -8.84 4.10 -6.15
N ASN A 69 -8.82 2.87 -5.66
CA ASN A 69 -8.00 1.82 -6.28
C ASN A 69 -8.62 1.51 -7.64
N ASP A 70 -8.05 2.00 -8.72
CA ASP A 70 -8.66 1.82 -10.04
C ASP A 70 -8.56 0.39 -10.58
N GLY A 71 -7.75 -0.48 -9.95
CA GLY A 71 -7.53 -1.87 -10.38
C GLY A 71 -7.09 -2.06 -11.84
N SER A 72 -6.85 -0.97 -12.59
CA SER A 72 -6.85 -0.95 -14.05
C SER A 72 -5.57 -0.36 -14.64
N LYS A 73 -4.62 0.10 -13.83
CA LYS A 73 -3.28 0.38 -14.33
C LYS A 73 -2.19 -0.18 -13.41
N PRO A 74 -1.53 -1.31 -13.77
CA PRO A 74 -0.09 -1.33 -13.54
C PRO A 74 0.45 -0.07 -14.19
N LEU A 75 1.11 0.80 -13.40
CA LEU A 75 1.80 1.93 -13.98
C LEU A 75 2.79 1.36 -14.99
N LYS A 76 2.60 1.70 -16.26
CA LYS A 76 3.59 1.39 -17.29
C LYS A 76 4.88 2.06 -16.85
N ASP A 77 5.93 1.25 -16.77
CA ASP A 77 7.29 1.72 -16.60
C ASP A 77 7.60 2.70 -17.76
N ASN A 78 7.92 3.95 -17.42
CA ASN A 78 8.64 4.87 -18.31
C ASN A 78 10.13 4.72 -18.01
#